data_AF-C5LCA9-F1
#
_entry.id   AF-C5LCA9-F1
#
_cell.length_a   1.000
_cell.length_b   1.000
_cell.length_c   1.000
_cell.angle_alpha   90.00
_cell.angle_beta   90.00
_cell.angle_gamma   90.00
#
_symmetry.space_group_name_H-M   'P 1'
#
loop_
_entity.id
_entity.type
_entity.pdbx_description
1 polymer ?
#
loop_
_entity_poly.entity_id
_entity_poly.type
_entity_poly.pdbx_seq_one_letter_code
_entity_poly.pdbx_strand_id
1 'polypeptide(L)'
;MVDKINLMQNSWTASKDQPPFKGTSIKDVPTGSLDDLKPSSTFDDETRLLGSTEPVLTNLPSDFDARQKFASCAGVIGHVRDQSACHNCWVSGSTGTFNDRLCIKSGGSFRNILSLGYITSCCNRANGCPK
;
A
#
# COMPACT_ATOMS: atom_id res chain seq x y z
N MET A 1 -25.07 13.11 -0.48
CA MET A 1 -24.30 11.99 0.09
C MET A 1 -23.26 12.49 1.09
N VAL A 2 -22.34 13.39 0.70
CA VAL A 2 -21.30 13.97 1.60
C VAL A 2 -21.89 14.51 2.91
N ASP A 3 -22.92 15.36 2.84
CA ASP A 3 -23.50 15.96 4.05
C ASP A 3 -24.09 14.90 4.99
N LYS A 4 -24.76 13.88 4.45
CA LYS A 4 -25.29 12.77 5.24
C LYS A 4 -24.18 11.99 5.95
N ILE A 5 -23.06 11.73 5.27
CA ILE A 5 -21.90 11.05 5.87
C ILE A 5 -21.34 11.90 7.01
N ASN A 6 -21.12 13.20 6.78
CA ASN A 6 -20.57 14.11 7.79
C ASN A 6 -21.55 14.39 8.96
N LEU A 7 -22.84 14.10 8.81
CA LEU A 7 -23.82 14.14 9.90
C LEU A 7 -23.80 12.86 10.78
N MET A 8 -23.44 11.71 10.21
CA MET A 8 -23.47 10.42 10.92
C MET A 8 -22.17 10.09 11.65
N GLN A 9 -21.07 10.78 11.35
CA GLN A 9 -19.76 10.57 11.98
C GLN A 9 -18.97 11.88 12.05
N ASN A 10 -17.98 11.95 12.94
CA ASN A 10 -17.14 13.13 13.16
C ASN A 10 -15.63 12.82 13.30
N SER A 11 -15.20 11.58 13.08
CA SER A 11 -13.79 11.17 13.20
C SER A 11 -12.98 11.42 11.93
N TRP A 12 -13.64 11.65 10.80
CA TRP A 12 -13.06 12.06 9.53
C TRP A 12 -14.03 12.96 8.75
N THR A 13 -13.59 13.58 7.66
CA THR A 13 -14.41 14.49 6.84
C THR A 13 -14.49 14.00 5.40
N ALA A 14 -15.70 13.84 4.88
CA ALA A 14 -15.95 13.54 3.47
C ALA A 14 -15.97 14.81 2.62
N SER A 15 -15.46 14.74 1.39
CA SER A 15 -15.54 15.81 0.40
C SER A 15 -15.63 15.26 -1.03
N LYS A 16 -16.41 15.93 -1.88
CA LYS A 16 -16.50 15.65 -3.33
C LYS A 16 -15.49 16.43 -4.17
N ASP A 17 -14.81 17.38 -3.55
CA ASP A 17 -13.91 18.32 -4.24
C ASP A 17 -12.44 17.88 -4.17
N GLN A 18 -12.19 16.65 -3.74
CA GLN A 18 -10.87 16.05 -3.75
C GLN A 18 -10.39 15.88 -5.20
N PRO A 19 -9.24 16.46 -5.61
CA PRO A 19 -8.81 16.48 -7.00
C PRO A 19 -8.79 15.12 -7.71
N PRO A 20 -8.36 14.00 -7.09
CA PRO A 20 -8.34 12.69 -7.75
C PRO A 20 -9.74 12.14 -8.11
N PHE A 21 -10.79 12.61 -7.44
CA PHE A 21 -12.15 12.08 -7.57
C PHE A 21 -13.16 13.14 -8.06
N LYS A 22 -12.70 14.35 -8.36
CA LYS A 22 -13.58 15.44 -8.78
C LYS A 22 -14.13 15.15 -10.17
N GLY A 23 -15.44 14.98 -10.27
CA GLY A 23 -16.12 14.71 -11.54
C GLY A 23 -16.09 13.26 -12.00
N THR A 24 -15.56 12.33 -11.20
CA THR A 24 -15.62 10.90 -11.49
C THR A 24 -17.04 10.36 -11.34
N SER A 25 -17.44 9.46 -12.23
CA SER A 25 -18.68 8.69 -12.12
C SER A 25 -18.46 7.38 -11.39
N ILE A 26 -19.55 6.71 -10.98
CA ILE A 26 -19.45 5.38 -10.36
C ILE A 26 -18.84 4.31 -11.29
N LYS A 27 -18.84 4.54 -12.62
CA LYS A 27 -18.19 3.66 -13.59
C LYS A 27 -16.66 3.80 -13.60
N ASP A 28 -16.18 4.95 -13.14
CA ASP A 28 -14.75 5.25 -13.02
C ASP A 28 -14.19 4.80 -11.67
N VAL A 29 -15.07 4.44 -10.73
CA VAL A 29 -14.67 3.80 -9.48
C VAL A 29 -14.34 2.34 -9.77
N PRO A 30 -13.12 1.88 -9.44
CA PRO A 30 -12.75 0.48 -9.58
C PRO A 30 -13.79 -0.44 -8.91
N THR A 31 -14.50 -1.25 -9.69
CA THR A 31 -15.42 -2.26 -9.16
C THR A 31 -14.70 -3.52 -8.67
N GLY A 32 -13.41 -3.68 -9.03
CA GLY A 32 -12.54 -4.77 -8.59
C GLY A 32 -11.88 -4.49 -7.24
N SER A 33 -12.66 -4.49 -6.17
CA SER A 33 -12.14 -4.64 -4.81
C SER A 33 -11.67 -6.07 -4.65
N LEU A 34 -10.37 -6.30 -4.44
CA LEU A 34 -9.73 -7.36 -3.61
C LEU A 34 -10.16 -8.84 -3.75
N ASP A 35 -11.23 -9.19 -4.47
CA ASP A 35 -11.84 -10.53 -4.51
C ASP A 35 -10.98 -11.53 -5.28
N ASP A 36 -10.17 -11.04 -6.23
CA ASP A 36 -9.20 -11.84 -6.98
C ASP A 36 -7.89 -12.06 -6.21
N LEU A 37 -7.61 -11.27 -5.17
CA LEU A 37 -6.55 -11.57 -4.22
C LEU A 37 -7.09 -12.56 -3.19
N LYS A 38 -7.40 -13.78 -3.63
CA LYS A 38 -7.48 -14.89 -2.67
C LYS A 38 -6.09 -14.99 -2.04
N PRO A 39 -5.95 -14.78 -0.71
CA PRO A 39 -4.71 -15.09 -0.04
C PRO A 39 -4.34 -16.51 -0.46
N SER A 40 -3.10 -16.73 -0.88
CA SER A 40 -2.58 -18.10 -1.00
C SER A 40 -2.98 -18.82 0.28
N SER A 41 -3.74 -19.91 0.15
CA SER A 41 -4.46 -20.59 1.23
C SER A 41 -3.54 -21.29 2.24
N THR A 42 -2.29 -20.86 2.37
CA THR A 42 -1.31 -21.47 3.25
C THR A 42 -0.52 -20.38 3.96
N PHE A 43 -0.93 -20.10 5.20
CA PHE A 43 -0.09 -19.50 6.25
C PHE A 43 1.30 -20.16 6.34
N ASP A 44 1.45 -21.37 5.81
CA ASP A 44 2.70 -22.13 5.76
C ASP A 44 3.81 -21.44 4.96
N ASP A 45 3.53 -20.66 3.91
CA ASP A 45 4.61 -20.13 3.06
C ASP A 45 5.41 -19.00 3.72
N GLU A 46 4.77 -18.10 4.46
CA GLU A 46 5.51 -17.08 5.25
C GLU A 46 6.28 -17.74 6.40
N THR A 47 5.66 -18.70 7.10
CA THR A 47 6.30 -19.47 8.18
C THR A 47 7.51 -20.26 7.68
N ARG A 48 7.44 -20.78 6.44
CA ARG A 48 8.53 -21.51 5.78
C ARG A 48 9.68 -20.61 5.34
N LEU A 49 9.42 -19.34 5.01
CA LEU A 49 10.43 -18.40 4.51
C LEU A 49 11.14 -17.61 5.62
N LEU A 50 10.42 -17.24 6.67
CA LEU A 50 10.94 -16.39 7.76
C LEU A 50 11.16 -17.13 9.08
N GLY A 51 10.68 -18.38 9.18
CA GLY A 51 10.58 -19.11 10.45
C GLY A 51 9.50 -18.52 11.37
N SER A 52 9.26 -19.15 12.52
CA SER A 52 8.45 -18.49 13.55
C SER A 52 9.21 -17.27 14.07
N THR A 53 8.57 -16.11 14.01
CA THR A 53 9.02 -14.93 14.72
C THR A 53 8.23 -14.81 16.00
N GLU A 54 8.90 -14.88 17.16
CA GLU A 54 8.31 -14.61 18.47
C GLU A 54 8.79 -13.23 18.96
N PRO A 55 8.27 -12.12 18.41
CA PRO A 55 8.71 -10.80 18.83
C PRO A 55 8.27 -10.55 20.28
N VAL A 56 9.21 -10.15 21.12
CA VAL A 56 8.89 -9.68 22.48
C VAL A 56 8.27 -8.28 22.36
N LEU A 57 6.95 -8.20 22.47
CA LEU A 57 6.18 -6.96 22.36
C LEU A 57 6.15 -6.19 23.70
N THR A 58 7.32 -5.89 24.26
CA THR A 58 7.44 -5.06 25.46
C THR A 58 7.91 -3.65 25.11
N ASN A 59 7.43 -2.65 25.85
CA ASN A 59 7.83 -1.24 25.71
C ASN A 59 7.62 -0.63 24.31
N LEU A 60 6.53 -1.01 23.62
CA LEU A 60 6.15 -0.36 22.37
C LEU A 60 5.77 1.12 22.63
N PRO A 61 6.16 2.06 21.75
CA PRO A 61 5.76 3.44 21.91
C PRO A 61 4.25 3.60 21.67
N SER A 62 3.65 4.62 22.29
CA SER A 62 2.24 4.99 22.03
C SER A 62 2.02 5.43 20.58
N ASP A 63 3.06 5.98 19.95
CA ASP A 63 3.03 6.55 18.62
C ASP A 63 4.28 6.12 17.84
N PHE A 64 4.09 5.73 16.58
CA PHE A 64 5.18 5.33 15.71
C PHE A 64 4.94 5.79 14.28
N ASP A 65 5.90 6.55 13.74
CA ASP A 65 5.95 6.89 12.32
C ASP A 65 7.26 6.35 11.72
N ALA A 66 7.14 5.42 10.76
CA ALA A 66 8.29 4.82 10.10
C ALA A 66 9.18 5.86 9.40
N ARG A 67 8.59 6.95 8.89
CA ARG A 67 9.34 8.05 8.24
C ARG A 67 10.22 8.78 9.24
N GLN A 68 9.78 8.89 10.49
CA GLN A 68 10.56 9.49 11.58
C GLN A 68 11.60 8.50 12.10
N LYS A 69 11.22 7.23 12.31
CA LYS A 69 12.13 6.19 12.82
C LYS A 69 13.29 5.92 11.88
N PHE A 70 13.02 5.89 10.57
CA PHE A 70 13.99 5.63 9.52
C PHE A 70 14.20 6.90 8.68
N ALA A 71 14.66 7.97 9.34
CA ALA A 71 14.78 9.30 8.72
C ALA A 71 15.60 9.31 7.42
N SER A 72 16.65 8.47 7.31
CA SER A 72 17.46 8.32 6.09
C SER A 72 16.67 7.73 4.90
N CYS A 73 15.50 7.17 5.16
CA CYS A 73 14.55 6.55 4.22
C CYS A 73 13.20 7.26 4.18
N ALA A 74 13.03 8.40 4.86
CA ALA A 74 11.76 9.11 4.95
C ALA A 74 11.16 9.45 3.57
N GLY A 75 12.01 9.82 2.61
CA GLY A 75 11.59 10.11 1.24
C GLY A 75 11.13 8.87 0.43
N VAL A 76 11.60 7.68 0.79
CA VAL A 76 11.15 6.41 0.16
C VAL A 76 9.84 5.96 0.80
N ILE A 77 9.79 5.90 2.13
CA ILE A 77 8.62 5.48 2.93
C ILE A 77 7.44 6.45 2.72
N GLY A 78 7.72 7.74 2.65
CA GLY A 78 6.71 8.78 2.42
C GLY A 78 6.30 8.94 0.96
N HIS A 79 6.85 8.15 0.03
CA HIS A 79 6.53 8.28 -1.38
C HIS A 79 5.15 7.70 -1.69
N VAL A 80 4.15 8.58 -1.76
CA VAL A 80 2.79 8.22 -2.15
C VAL A 80 2.75 7.92 -3.66
N ARG A 81 2.29 6.72 -4.02
CA ARG A 81 2.21 6.23 -5.39
C ARG A 81 0.80 6.38 -5.93
N ASP A 82 0.69 6.71 -7.21
CA ASP A 82 -0.57 6.74 -7.95
C ASP A 82 -0.70 5.47 -8.81
N GLN A 83 -1.74 4.68 -8.55
CA GLN A 83 -2.04 3.46 -9.32
C GLN A 83 -2.67 3.76 -10.69
N SER A 84 -3.08 5.01 -10.95
CA SER A 84 -3.80 5.42 -12.14
C SER A 84 -5.06 4.55 -12.38
N ALA A 85 -5.59 4.55 -13.60
CA ALA A 85 -6.74 3.73 -14.01
C ALA A 85 -6.33 2.28 -14.37
N CYS A 86 -5.44 1.67 -13.59
CA CYS A 86 -4.92 0.32 -13.84
C CYS A 86 -5.38 -0.73 -12.81
N HIS A 87 -5.91 -0.34 -11.64
CA HIS A 87 -6.29 -1.30 -10.60
C HIS A 87 -5.14 -2.18 -10.08
N ASN A 88 -3.89 -1.72 -10.16
CA ASN A 88 -2.71 -2.44 -9.67
C ASN A 88 -2.39 -2.17 -8.18
N CYS A 89 -3.40 -1.96 -7.33
CA CYS A 89 -3.19 -1.70 -5.90
C CYS A 89 -2.37 -2.83 -5.23
N TRP A 90 -2.55 -4.07 -5.69
CA TRP A 90 -1.80 -5.25 -5.29
C TRP A 90 -0.28 -5.12 -5.55
N VAL A 91 0.13 -4.42 -6.62
CA VAL A 91 1.53 -4.08 -6.93
C VAL A 91 2.00 -2.88 -6.13
N SER A 92 1.16 -1.85 -6.05
CA SER A 92 1.53 -0.57 -5.45
C SER A 92 1.90 -0.73 -3.98
N GLY A 93 1.11 -1.50 -3.21
CA GLY A 93 1.40 -1.76 -1.79
C GLY A 93 2.62 -2.66 -1.56
N SER A 94 2.73 -3.77 -2.32
CA SER A 94 3.84 -4.73 -2.17
C SER A 94 5.18 -4.14 -2.59
N THR A 95 5.22 -3.43 -3.72
CA THR A 95 6.41 -2.75 -4.23
C THR A 95 6.85 -1.61 -3.32
N GLY A 96 5.90 -0.81 -2.81
CA GLY A 96 6.18 0.23 -1.83
C GLY A 96 6.86 -0.34 -0.58
N THR A 97 6.24 -1.34 0.04
CA THR A 97 6.79 -2.01 1.24
C THR A 97 8.16 -2.64 0.99
N PHE A 98 8.37 -3.27 -0.17
CA PHE A 98 9.68 -3.83 -0.52
C PHE A 98 10.74 -2.74 -0.70
N ASN A 99 10.39 -1.62 -1.33
CA ASN A 99 11.27 -0.47 -1.51
C ASN A 99 11.70 0.11 -0.15
N ASP A 100 10.77 0.24 0.79
CA ASP A 100 11.00 0.73 2.15
C ASP A 100 11.97 -0.17 2.89
N ARG A 101 11.70 -1.48 2.89
CA ARG A 101 12.55 -2.48 3.54
C ARG A 101 13.96 -2.50 2.94
N LEU A 102 14.09 -2.36 1.62
CA LEU A 102 15.39 -2.30 0.96
C LEU A 102 16.17 -1.05 1.38
N CYS A 103 15.50 0.10 1.49
CA CYS A 103 16.12 1.31 2.01
C CYS A 103 16.59 1.11 3.47
N ILE A 104 15.71 0.62 4.35
CA ILE A 104 16.00 0.39 5.76
C ILE A 104 17.18 -0.59 5.92
N LYS A 105 17.15 -1.72 5.22
CA LYS A 105 18.20 -2.75 5.29
C LYS A 105 19.54 -2.23 4.81
N SER A 106 19.54 -1.33 3.84
CA SER A 106 20.75 -0.72 3.27
C SER A 106 21.25 0.50 4.06
N GLY A 107 20.63 0.83 5.20
CA GLY A 107 20.95 2.03 5.99
C GLY A 107 20.66 3.34 5.25
N GLY A 108 19.80 3.28 4.23
CA GLY A 108 19.51 4.39 3.33
C GLY A 108 20.47 4.52 2.14
N SER A 109 21.44 3.64 1.93
CA SER A 109 22.29 3.73 0.73
C SER A 109 21.51 3.47 -0.56
N PHE A 110 20.50 2.60 -0.52
CA PHE A 110 19.54 2.42 -1.62
C PHE A 110 18.31 3.28 -1.40
N ARG A 111 18.06 4.25 -2.28
CA ARG A 111 16.86 5.12 -2.24
C ARG A 111 16.10 5.19 -3.56
N ASN A 112 16.49 4.36 -4.53
CA ASN A 112 15.84 4.36 -5.84
C ASN A 112 14.41 3.86 -5.71
N ILE A 113 13.51 4.46 -6.48
CA ILE A 113 12.11 4.06 -6.55
C ILE A 113 12.00 2.84 -7.47
N LEU A 114 11.50 1.73 -6.93
CA LEU A 114 11.27 0.51 -7.69
C LEU A 114 10.14 0.71 -8.70
N SER A 115 10.31 0.07 -9.87
CA SER A 115 9.38 0.16 -11.00
C SER A 115 8.09 -0.61 -10.72
N LEU A 116 6.99 0.11 -10.52
CA LEU A 116 5.66 -0.47 -10.48
C LEU A 116 5.32 -1.16 -11.80
N GLY A 117 5.58 -0.47 -12.92
CA GLY A 117 5.26 -0.97 -14.25
C GLY A 117 5.89 -2.33 -14.54
N TYR A 118 7.15 -2.54 -14.13
CA TYR A 118 7.82 -3.83 -14.30
C TYR A 118 7.11 -4.96 -13.56
N ILE A 119 6.76 -4.75 -12.29
CA ILE A 119 6.07 -5.78 -11.49
C ILE A 119 4.65 -6.00 -12.03
N THR A 120 3.96 -4.92 -12.44
CA THR A 120 2.64 -5.01 -13.09
C THR A 120 2.70 -5.80 -14.40
N SER A 121 3.70 -5.62 -15.25
CA SER A 121 3.73 -6.22 -16.59
C SER A 121 4.40 -7.59 -16.66
N CYS A 122 5.37 -7.88 -15.79
CA CYS A 122 6.21 -9.07 -15.90
C CYS A 122 5.84 -10.17 -14.89
N CYS A 123 5.00 -9.87 -13.90
CA CYS A 123 4.49 -10.90 -13.00
C CYS A 123 3.34 -11.68 -13.65
N ASN A 124 3.68 -12.76 -14.36
CA ASN A 124 2.75 -13.54 -15.19
C ASN A 124 1.52 -14.12 -14.46
N ARG A 125 1.54 -14.22 -13.11
CA ARG A 125 0.45 -14.82 -12.32
C ARG A 125 -0.58 -13.81 -11.79
N ALA A 126 -0.37 -12.51 -12.02
CA ALA A 126 -1.04 -11.49 -11.22
C ALA A 126 -1.96 -10.54 -12.01
N ASN A 127 -2.35 -10.91 -13.23
CA ASN A 127 -3.35 -10.23 -14.07
C ASN A 127 -3.12 -8.73 -14.33
N GLY A 128 -1.94 -8.18 -14.01
CA GLY A 128 -1.50 -6.82 -14.34
C GLY A 128 -2.50 -5.75 -13.91
N CYS A 129 -3.17 -5.15 -14.91
CA CYS A 129 -4.26 -4.19 -14.74
C CYS A 129 -5.62 -4.84 -15.06
N PRO A 130 -6.27 -5.54 -14.11
CA PRO A 130 -7.57 -6.15 -14.36
C PRO A 130 -8.64 -5.07 -14.63
N LYS A 131 -9.62 -5.39 -15.48
CA LYS A 131 -10.72 -4.48 -15.82
C LYS A 131 -11.80 -4.48 -14.75
#